data_AF-A0AA88E2Z7-F1
#
_entry.id   AF-A0AA88E2Z7-F1
#
_cell.length_a   1.000
_cell.length_b   1.000
_cell.length_c   1.000
_cell.angle_alpha   90.00
_cell.angle_beta   90.00
_cell.angle_gamma   90.00
#
_symmetry.space_group_name_H-M   'P 1'
#
loop_
_entity.id
_entity.type
_entity.pdbx_description
1 polymer ?
#
loop_
_entity_poly.entity_id
_entity_poly.type
_entity_poly.pdbx_seq_one_letter_code
_entity_poly.pdbx_strand_id
1 'polypeptide(L)'
;MDEDEVALQDCNGNTASSLAVASGSSEVAMILMQKNAQLPLFRGGQGQTPLYIAALFGHAEIACFLYPITKATLDQQEWIWIFFTCIQSDLYGEHYSSCRDSNSYTYYYRGIVL
;
A
#
# COMPACT_ATOMS: atom_id res chain seq x y z
N MET A 1 8.54 -21.54 -6.79
CA MET A 1 8.80 -20.10 -6.67
C MET A 1 9.31 -19.94 -5.25
N ASP A 2 10.63 -19.89 -5.12
CA ASP A 2 11.30 -19.82 -3.83
C ASP A 2 11.10 -18.41 -3.25
N GLU A 3 11.09 -18.26 -1.91
CA GLU A 3 10.83 -16.97 -1.23
C GLU A 3 11.81 -15.86 -1.63
N ASP A 4 13.00 -16.25 -2.07
CA ASP A 4 14.07 -15.35 -2.55
C ASP A 4 13.82 -14.84 -3.98
N GLU A 5 13.09 -15.60 -4.81
CA GLU A 5 12.80 -15.21 -6.20
C GLU A 5 11.84 -14.02 -6.24
N VAL A 6 10.92 -13.94 -5.27
CA VAL A 6 9.94 -12.85 -5.16
C VAL A 6 10.56 -11.52 -4.73
N ALA A 7 11.75 -11.57 -4.13
CA ALA A 7 12.52 -10.43 -3.66
C ALA A 7 13.46 -9.86 -4.73
N LEU A 8 13.58 -10.51 -5.90
CA LEU A 8 14.44 -10.05 -6.98
C LEU A 8 14.01 -8.66 -7.45
N GLN A 9 15.02 -7.84 -7.71
CA GLN A 9 14.86 -6.47 -8.19
C GLN A 9 15.21 -6.38 -9.68
N ASP A 10 14.46 -5.55 -10.41
CA ASP A 10 14.82 -5.14 -11.76
C ASP A 10 16.02 -4.16 -11.76
N CYS A 11 16.43 -3.71 -12.94
CA CYS A 11 17.54 -2.74 -13.07
C CYS A 11 17.26 -1.37 -12.44
N ASN A 12 16.01 -1.09 -12.07
CA ASN A 12 15.57 0.12 -11.39
C ASN A 12 15.39 -0.07 -9.88
N GLY A 13 15.63 -1.28 -9.34
CA GLY A 13 15.44 -1.61 -7.93
C GLY A 13 14.00 -1.99 -7.57
N ASN A 14 13.11 -2.16 -8.55
CA ASN A 14 11.73 -2.55 -8.31
C ASN A 14 11.61 -4.06 -8.13
N THR A 15 10.88 -4.48 -7.11
CA THR A 15 10.42 -5.87 -6.97
C THR A 15 9.12 -6.08 -7.76
N ALA A 16 8.79 -7.34 -8.04
CA ALA A 16 7.50 -7.72 -8.62
C ALA A 16 6.31 -7.13 -7.80
N SER A 17 6.45 -7.09 -6.47
CA SER A 17 5.47 -6.48 -5.57
C SER A 17 5.34 -4.98 -5.82
N SER A 18 6.44 -4.22 -5.90
CA SER A 18 6.37 -2.77 -6.16
C SER A 18 5.72 -2.42 -7.51
N LEU A 19 5.93 -3.26 -8.53
CA LEU A 19 5.29 -3.09 -9.83
C LEU A 19 3.78 -3.37 -9.76
N ALA A 20 3.37 -4.43 -9.05
CA ALA A 20 1.95 -4.75 -8.82
C ALA A 20 1.23 -3.68 -7.99
N VAL A 21 1.93 -3.09 -7.01
CA VAL A 21 1.43 -1.96 -6.23
C VAL A 21 1.26 -0.74 -7.13
N ALA A 22 2.26 -0.39 -7.94
CA ALA A 22 2.16 0.74 -8.87
C ALA A 22 1.03 0.56 -9.90
N SER A 23 0.81 -0.67 -10.39
CA SER A 23 -0.26 -0.98 -11.34
C SER A 23 -1.67 -0.99 -10.74
N GLY A 24 -1.81 -0.98 -9.41
CA GLY A 24 -3.10 -1.08 -8.72
C GLY A 24 -3.70 -2.48 -8.74
N SER A 25 -2.90 -3.50 -9.07
CA SER A 25 -3.35 -4.89 -9.11
C SER A 25 -3.39 -5.48 -7.70
N SER A 26 -4.42 -5.12 -6.93
CA SER A 26 -4.52 -5.44 -5.50
C SER A 26 -4.43 -6.94 -5.21
N GLU A 27 -5.11 -7.78 -6.01
CA GLU A 27 -5.05 -9.24 -5.88
C GLU A 27 -3.64 -9.80 -6.11
N VAL A 28 -2.94 -9.31 -7.15
CA VAL A 28 -1.56 -9.72 -7.45
C VAL A 28 -0.60 -9.26 -6.35
N ALA A 29 -0.72 -8.02 -5.90
CA ALA A 29 0.09 -7.47 -4.82
C ALA A 29 -0.08 -8.28 -3.53
N MET A 30 -1.33 -8.59 -3.15
CA MET A 30 -1.61 -9.40 -1.96
C MET A 30 -1.08 -10.84 -2.08
N ILE A 31 -1.24 -11.50 -3.24
CA ILE A 31 -0.69 -12.86 -3.45
C ILE A 31 0.82 -12.87 -3.32
N LEU A 32 1.51 -11.87 -3.88
CA LEU A 32 2.97 -11.77 -3.77
C LEU A 32 3.38 -11.54 -2.30
N MET A 33 2.73 -10.63 -1.59
CA MET A 33 3.02 -10.35 -0.18
C MET A 33 2.65 -11.51 0.76
N GLN A 34 1.67 -12.34 0.41
CA GLN A 34 1.38 -13.59 1.12
C GLN A 34 2.46 -14.65 0.94
N LYS A 35 3.12 -14.67 -0.24
CA LYS A 35 4.22 -15.60 -0.52
C LYS A 35 5.50 -15.24 0.22
N ASN A 36 5.73 -13.95 0.50
CA ASN A 36 6.84 -13.50 1.32
C ASN A 36 6.40 -12.30 2.17
N ALA A 37 6.20 -12.56 3.46
CA ALA A 37 5.69 -11.59 4.43
C ALA A 37 6.62 -10.39 4.67
N GLN A 38 7.88 -10.45 4.21
CA GLN A 38 8.84 -9.34 4.28
C GLN A 38 8.74 -8.38 3.08
N LEU A 39 8.10 -8.79 1.98
CA LEU A 39 7.97 -7.94 0.77
C LEU A 39 7.30 -6.58 1.01
N PRO A 40 6.26 -6.45 1.87
CA PRO A 40 5.71 -5.14 2.22
C PRO A 40 6.74 -4.16 2.81
N LEU A 41 7.83 -4.69 3.37
CA LEU A 41 8.90 -3.89 3.99
C LEU A 41 10.02 -3.56 3.00
N PHE A 42 10.08 -4.25 1.86
CA PHE A 42 11.10 -3.98 0.85
C PHE A 42 10.77 -2.72 0.08
N ARG A 43 11.77 -1.85 -0.01
CA ARG A 43 11.70 -0.62 -0.77
C ARG A 43 11.82 -0.95 -2.26
N GLY A 44 10.96 -0.35 -3.07
CA GLY A 44 11.04 -0.43 -4.52
C GLY A 44 12.15 0.47 -5.06
N GLY A 45 12.09 0.73 -6.37
CA GLY A 45 12.98 1.67 -7.03
C GLY A 45 12.93 3.05 -6.37
N GLN A 46 14.06 3.77 -6.42
CA GLN A 46 14.22 5.07 -5.76
C GLN A 46 14.07 5.05 -4.23
N GLY A 47 14.12 3.88 -3.60
CA GLY A 47 14.02 3.73 -2.14
C GLY A 47 12.62 3.97 -1.58
N GLN A 48 11.60 3.99 -2.44
CA GLN A 48 10.22 4.27 -2.06
C GLN A 48 9.59 3.07 -1.35
N THR A 49 8.77 3.34 -0.32
CA THR A 49 8.01 2.30 0.35
C THR A 49 6.80 1.89 -0.50
N PRO A 50 6.38 0.61 -0.45
CA PRO A 50 5.16 0.17 -1.12
C PRO A 50 3.93 1.00 -0.72
N LEU A 51 3.84 1.42 0.55
CA LEU A 51 2.77 2.28 1.03
C LEU A 51 2.78 3.65 0.34
N TYR A 52 3.96 4.26 0.16
CA TYR A 52 4.08 5.51 -0.58
C TYR A 52 3.64 5.35 -2.04
N ILE A 53 4.05 4.27 -2.72
CA ILE A 53 3.66 4.00 -4.10
C ILE A 53 2.14 3.83 -4.20
N ALA A 54 1.54 3.04 -3.30
CA ALA A 54 0.08 2.86 -3.25
C ALA A 54 -0.65 4.20 -3.02
N ALA A 55 -0.13 5.01 -2.10
CA ALA A 55 -0.68 6.34 -1.81
C ALA A 55 -0.56 7.29 -3.01
N LEU A 56 0.60 7.31 -3.67
CA LEU A 56 0.91 8.18 -4.81
C LEU A 56 -0.04 7.94 -5.99
N PHE A 57 -0.36 6.67 -6.25
CA PHE A 57 -1.24 6.29 -7.35
C PHE A 57 -2.73 6.19 -6.95
N GLY A 58 -3.09 6.47 -5.70
CA GLY A 58 -4.49 6.45 -5.24
C GLY A 58 -5.06 5.04 -5.00
N HIS A 59 -4.20 4.02 -4.85
CA HIS A 59 -4.62 2.62 -4.68
C HIS A 59 -5.04 2.34 -3.23
N ALA A 60 -6.19 2.87 -2.82
CA ALA A 60 -6.69 2.85 -1.45
C ALA A 60 -6.68 1.44 -0.82
N GLU A 61 -7.18 0.43 -1.54
CA GLU A 61 -7.24 -0.95 -1.02
C GLU A 61 -5.85 -1.50 -0.64
N ILE A 62 -4.84 -1.23 -1.48
CA ILE A 62 -3.46 -1.66 -1.26
C ILE A 62 -2.82 -0.84 -0.12
N ALA A 63 -3.08 0.47 -0.08
CA ALA A 63 -2.58 1.34 0.98
C ALA A 63 -3.13 0.92 2.36
N CYS A 64 -4.43 0.61 2.44
CA CYS A 64 -5.09 0.08 3.65
C CYS A 64 -4.46 -1.23 4.13
N PHE A 65 -4.10 -2.12 3.20
CA PHE A 65 -3.44 -3.39 3.51
C PHE A 65 -2.01 -3.17 4.04
N LEU A 66 -1.25 -2.28 3.41
CA LEU A 66 0.16 -2.04 3.73
C LEU A 66 0.36 -1.25 5.03
N TYR A 67 -0.55 -0.32 5.32
CA TYR A 67 -0.44 0.57 6.47
C TYR A 67 -0.09 -0.12 7.80
N PRO A 68 -0.86 -1.10 8.29
CA PRO A 68 -0.58 -1.73 9.58
C PRO A 68 0.77 -2.46 9.62
N ILE A 69 1.29 -2.87 8.45
CA ILE A 69 2.54 -3.62 8.31
C ILE A 69 3.74 -2.65 8.31
N THR A 70 3.63 -1.52 7.61
CA THR A 70 4.76 -0.59 7.42
C THR A 70 4.82 0.53 8.45
N LYS A 71 3.74 0.81 9.20
CA LYS A 71 3.70 1.98 10.12
C LYS A 71 4.86 2.05 11.13
N ALA A 72 5.37 0.90 11.56
CA ALA A 72 6.45 0.82 12.56
C ALA A 72 7.85 1.02 11.95
N THR A 73 7.99 0.94 10.63
CA THR A 73 9.27 1.05 9.92
C THR A 73 9.48 2.39 9.22
N LEU A 74 8.43 3.21 9.13
CA LEU A 74 8.48 4.53 8.50
C LEU A 74 9.16 5.56 9.42
N ASP A 75 10.06 6.36 8.85
CA ASP A 75 10.65 7.51 9.54
C ASP A 75 9.75 8.77 9.47
N GLN A 76 10.14 9.82 10.21
CA GLN A 76 9.37 11.06 10.27
C GLN A 76 9.18 11.72 8.90
N GLN A 77 10.18 11.69 8.03
CA GLN A 77 10.13 12.32 6.72
C GLN A 77 9.19 11.55 5.78
N GLU A 78 9.23 10.23 5.84
CA GLU A 78 8.35 9.34 5.09
C GLU A 78 6.89 9.50 5.48
N TRP A 79 6.62 9.58 6.79
CA TRP A 79 5.29 9.86 7.32
C TRP A 79 4.73 11.18 6.79
N ILE A 80 5.55 12.24 6.82
CA ILE A 80 5.15 13.56 6.31
C ILE A 80 4.85 13.48 4.81
N TRP A 81 5.69 12.81 4.03
CA TRP A 81 5.49 12.68 2.59
C TRP A 81 4.26 11.84 2.24
N ILE A 82 4.03 10.72 2.92
CA ILE A 82 2.82 9.89 2.74
C ILE A 82 1.58 10.70 3.08
N PHE A 83 1.60 11.47 4.18
CA PHE A 83 0.50 12.35 4.56
C PHE A 83 0.15 13.37 3.46
N PHE A 84 1.14 14.11 2.95
CA PHE A 84 0.91 15.05 1.85
C PHE A 84 0.48 14.36 0.56
N THR A 85 1.03 13.19 0.27
CA THR A 85 0.68 12.40 -0.91
C THR A 85 -0.77 11.97 -0.86
N CYS A 86 -1.25 11.48 0.28
CA CYS A 86 -2.66 11.11 0.44
C CYS A 86 -3.60 12.31 0.26
N ILE A 87 -3.20 13.52 0.66
CA ILE A 87 -3.97 14.75 0.40
C ILE A 87 -4.02 15.04 -1.10
N GLN A 88 -2.90 14.88 -1.80
CA GLN A 88 -2.81 15.15 -3.23
C GLN A 88 -3.51 14.10 -4.10
N SER A 89 -3.53 12.83 -3.65
CA SER A 89 -4.14 11.72 -4.37
C SER A 89 -5.61 11.46 -4.00
N ASP A 90 -6.23 12.39 -3.27
CA ASP A 90 -7.63 12.30 -2.78
C ASP A 90 -7.91 11.05 -1.93
N LEU A 91 -6.85 10.45 -1.35
CA LEU A 91 -6.95 9.41 -0.32
C LEU A 91 -7.22 10.02 1.07
N TYR A 92 -7.06 11.34 1.23
CA TYR A 92 -7.40 12.11 2.43
C TYR A 92 -8.84 12.63 2.35
N GLY A 93 -9.84 11.81 2.66
CA GLY A 93 -11.23 12.29 2.64
C GLY A 93 -12.30 11.26 2.97
N GLU A 94 -13.26 11.68 3.79
CA GLU A 94 -14.45 10.96 4.27
C GLU A 94 -15.21 10.22 3.15
N HIS A 95 -15.05 8.89 3.07
CA HIS A 95 -15.86 8.11 2.14
C HIS A 95 -17.26 7.87 2.73
N TYR A 96 -18.21 8.78 2.47
CA TYR A 96 -19.63 8.53 2.69
C TYR A 96 -20.14 7.58 1.60
N SER A 97 -19.98 6.27 1.79
CA SER A 97 -20.60 5.30 0.89
C SER A 97 -22.08 5.17 1.22
N SER A 98 -22.94 5.67 0.32
CA SER A 98 -24.32 5.20 0.20
C SER A 98 -24.30 3.73 -0.21
N CYS A 99 -24.16 2.84 0.76
CA CYS A 99 -24.31 1.40 0.57
C CYS A 99 -25.76 1.03 0.87
N ARG A 100 -26.50 0.65 -0.16
CA ARG A 100 -27.81 0.00 -0.01
C ARG A 100 -27.56 -1.41 0.55
N ASP A 101 -28.00 -1.59 1.79
CA ASP A 101 -27.82 -2.78 2.61
C ASP A 101 -28.04 -4.10 1.87
N SER A 102 -27.20 -5.10 2.12
CA SER A 102 -27.55 -6.16 3.08
C SER A 102 -26.33 -7.03 3.42
N ASN A 103 -26.18 -7.32 4.72
CA ASN A 103 -25.22 -8.23 5.34
C ASN A 103 -23.85 -7.66 5.77
N SER A 104 -23.93 -6.73 6.74
CA SER A 104 -23.06 -6.62 7.92
C SER A 104 -21.54 -6.66 7.70
N TYR A 105 -20.99 -5.53 7.30
CA TYR A 105 -19.67 -5.09 7.79
C TYR A 105 -19.81 -3.68 8.35
N THR A 106 -19.58 -3.56 9.65
CA THR A 106 -19.72 -2.31 10.40
C THR A 106 -18.56 -1.39 10.07
N TYR A 107 -18.79 -0.39 9.20
CA TYR A 107 -17.80 0.64 8.89
C TYR A 107 -17.74 1.66 10.03
N TYR A 108 -16.69 1.58 10.84
CA TYR A 108 -16.35 2.59 11.83
C TYR A 108 -15.35 3.59 11.23
N TYR A 109 -15.77 4.85 11.15
CA TYR A 109 -15.01 6.00 10.65
C TYR A 109 -14.02 6.53 11.69
N ARG A 110 -12.76 6.75 11.28
CA ARG A 110 -11.86 7.71 11.94
C ARG A 110 -10.65 8.02 11.05
N GLY A 111 -10.64 9.20 10.44
CA GLY A 111 -9.50 9.77 9.73
C GLY A 111 -9.08 8.97 8.49
N ILE A 112 -8.06 9.44 7.79
CA ILE A 112 -7.35 8.63 6.80
C ILE A 112 -7.16 7.19 7.31
N VAL A 113 -7.15 6.20 6.42
CA VAL A 113 -6.64 4.85 6.75
C VAL A 113 -5.12 4.92 6.96
N LEU A 114 -4.73 5.58 8.05
CA LEU A 114 -3.47 5.58 8.79
C LEU A 114 -3.87 5.84 10.26
#